data_AF-A0A139QX01-F1
#
_entry.id   AF-A0A139QX01-F1
#
_cell.length_a   1.000
_cell.length_b   1.000
_cell.length_c   1.000
_cell.angle_alpha   90.00
_cell.angle_beta   90.00
_cell.angle_gamma   90.00
#
_symmetry.space_group_name_H-M   'P 1'
#
loop_
_entity.id
_entity.type
_entity.pdbx_description
1 polymer ?
#
loop_
_entity_poly.entity_id
_entity_poly.type
_entity_poly.pdbx_seq_one_letter_code
_entity_poly.pdbx_strand_id
1 'polypeptide(L)' 'MIEGTDGHDFRCDTHEKNGAMQHIFEKLGYVYCGKVPIDGERLAYQKIKTKDENALYQEVDEADHHSY' A
#
# COMPACT_ATOMS: atom_id res chain seq x y z
N MET A 1 -2.49 7.11 -3.11
CA MET A 1 -1.68 7.24 -4.33
C MET A 1 -0.31 7.77 -3.92
N ILE A 2 0.73 6.97 -4.11
CA ILE A 2 2.11 7.20 -3.64
C ILE A 2 2.99 7.89 -4.71
N GLU A 3 2.40 8.13 -5.88
CA GLU A 3 3.11 8.31 -7.14
C GLU A 3 3.35 9.77 -7.53
N GLY A 4 3.08 10.72 -6.62
CA GLY A 4 3.36 12.15 -6.81
C GLY A 4 4.04 12.82 -5.63
N THR A 5 4.49 12.02 -4.65
CA THR A 5 5.09 12.53 -3.42
C THR A 5 6.56 12.14 -3.34
N ASP A 6 7.43 13.11 -3.06
CA ASP A 6 8.83 12.89 -2.62
C ASP A 6 8.91 12.20 -1.23
N GLY A 7 7.77 11.76 -0.69
CA GLY A 7 7.69 10.95 0.51
C GLY A 7 8.57 9.71 0.37
N HIS A 8 9.51 9.58 1.30
CA HIS A 8 10.42 8.43 1.37
C HIS A 8 9.88 7.34 2.30
N ASP A 9 8.89 7.66 3.14
CA ASP A 9 8.33 6.81 4.18
C ASP A 9 6.81 6.74 4.00
N PHE A 10 6.29 5.56 3.70
CA PHE A 10 4.87 5.30 3.55
C PHE A 10 4.40 4.37 4.66
N ARG A 11 3.42 4.84 5.44
CA ARG A 11 2.81 4.08 6.53
C ARG A 11 1.35 3.82 6.22
N CYS A 12 0.92 2.58 6.45
CA CYS A 12 -0.45 2.14 6.27
C CYS A 12 -0.80 1.13 7.35
N ASP A 13 -2.09 0.97 7.62
CA ASP A 13 -2.58 -0.06 8.52
C ASP A 13 -3.73 -0.85 7.89
N THR A 14 -4.01 -2.02 8.44
CA THR A 14 -5.18 -2.82 8.07
C THR A 14 -5.70 -3.62 9.24
N HIS A 15 -6.95 -4.07 9.14
CA HIS A 15 -7.55 -4.95 10.13
C HIS A 15 -6.94 -6.36 10.03
N GLU A 16 -6.80 -7.07 11.16
CA GLU A 16 -6.24 -8.44 11.23
C GLU A 16 -6.98 -9.46 10.34
N LYS A 17 -8.27 -9.23 10.08
CA LYS A 17 -9.12 -10.08 9.23
C LYS A 17 -9.03 -9.75 7.73
N ASN A 18 -8.42 -8.62 7.37
CA ASN A 18 -8.29 -8.20 5.98
C ASN A 18 -7.02 -8.82 5.35
N GLY A 19 -7.05 -10.14 5.18
CA GLY A 19 -5.93 -10.91 4.63
C GLY A 19 -5.54 -10.50 3.21
N ALA A 20 -6.50 -10.00 2.41
CA ALA A 20 -6.22 -9.48 1.08
C ALA A 20 -5.27 -8.27 1.12
N MET A 21 -5.53 -7.30 2.00
CA MET A 21 -4.65 -6.14 2.15
C MET A 21 -3.29 -6.49 2.75
N GLN A 22 -3.24 -7.43 3.70
CA GLN A 22 -1.97 -7.92 4.24
C GLN A 22 -1.10 -8.53 3.13
N HIS A 23 -1.70 -9.34 2.25
CA HIS A 23 -1.00 -9.91 1.11
C HIS A 23 -0.55 -8.87 0.08
N ILE A 24 -1.35 -7.83 -0.16
CA ILE A 24 -0.97 -6.70 -1.03
C ILE A 24 0.24 -5.96 -0.44
N PHE A 25 0.24 -5.69 0.86
CA PHE A 25 1.36 -5.03 1.54
C PHE A 25 2.65 -5.82 1.42
N GLU A 26 2.60 -7.14 1.64
CA GLU A 26 3.76 -8.03 1.44
C GLU A 26 4.28 -7.96 -0.01
N LYS A 27 3.40 -8.06 -1.00
CA LYS A 27 3.77 -7.99 -2.43
C LYS A 27 4.37 -6.64 -2.82
N LEU A 28 3.88 -5.56 -2.22
CA LEU A 28 4.38 -4.21 -2.45
C LEU A 28 5.65 -3.89 -1.65
N GLY A 29 6.15 -4.81 -0.82
CA GLY A 29 7.39 -4.63 -0.05
C GLY A 29 7.24 -3.78 1.21
N TYR A 30 6.03 -3.69 1.77
CA TYR A 30 5.83 -3.12 3.10
C TYR A 30 6.26 -4.11 4.18
N VAL A 31 6.82 -3.57 5.26
CA VAL A 31 7.27 -4.32 6.43
C VAL A 31 6.26 -4.15 7.56
N TYR A 32 5.86 -5.24 8.18
CA TYR A 32 5.02 -5.20 9.38
C TYR A 32 5.81 -4.63 10.57
N CYS A 33 5.25 -3.62 11.23
CA CYS A 33 5.90 -2.90 12.34
C CYS A 33 5.29 -3.20 13.71
N GLY A 34 4.09 -3.78 13.76
CA GLY A 34 3.41 -4.07 15.00
C GLY A 34 1.92 -3.73 14.96
N LYS A 35 1.31 -3.71 16.14
CA LYS A 35 -0.11 -3.40 16.35
C LYS A 35 -0.27 -1.99 16.91
N VAL A 36 -1.24 -1.24 16.38
CA VAL A 36 -1.59 0.10 16.85
C VAL A 36 -3.03 0.15 17.36
N PRO A 37 -3.32 0.87 18.46
CA PRO A 37 -4.65 0.93 19.04
C PRO A 37 -5.54 1.95 18.32
N ILE A 38 -5.91 1.66 17.07
CA ILE A 38 -6.77 2.52 16.24
C ILE A 38 -8.08 1.78 15.96
N ASP A 39 -9.20 2.27 16.50
CA ASP A 39 -10.52 1.63 16.32
C ASP A 39 -10.49 0.14 16.72
N GLY A 40 -9.97 -0.13 17.92
CA GLY A 40 -9.56 -1.46 18.34
C GLY A 40 -8.06 -1.66 18.09
N GLU A 41 -7.70 -2.72 17.37
CA GLU A 41 -6.31 -3.07 17.06
C GLU A 41 -6.11 -3.22 15.54
N ARG A 42 -5.09 -2.54 14.99
CA ARG A 42 -4.75 -2.63 13.56
C ARG A 42 -3.28 -3.00 13.36
N LEU A 43 -3.03 -3.75 12.31
CA LEU A 43 -1.68 -4.14 11.90
C LEU A 43 -1.06 -2.99 11.14
N ALA A 44 0.02 -2.42 11.67
CA ALA A 44 0.75 -1.31 11.06
C ALA A 44 1.89 -1.82 10.18
N TYR A 45 2.02 -1.19 9.01
CA TYR A 45 3.00 -1.51 7.99
C TYR A 45 3.73 -0.23 7.53
N GLN A 46 5.01 -0.37 7.20
CA GLN A 46 5.86 0.71 6.73
C GLN A 46 6.67 0.28 5.51
N LYS A 47 6.75 1.15 4.50
CA LYS A 47 7.65 0.99 3.36
C LYS A 47 8.53 2.21 3.22
N ILE A 48 9.84 1.99 3.16
CA ILE A 48 10.82 3.02 2.81
C ILE A 48 11.09 2.91 1.31
N LYS A 49 10.68 3.92 0.55
CA LYS A 49 10.85 3.95 -0.91
C LYS A 49 12.31 4.16 -1.23
N THR A 50 12.99 3.21 -1.87
CA THR A 50 14.36 3.42 -2.33
C THR A 50 14.38 4.23 -3.63
N LYS A 51 15.51 4.89 -3.95
CA LYS A 51 15.63 5.75 -5.15
C LYS A 51 15.34 5.02 -6.47
N ASP A 52 15.46 3.70 -6.46
CA ASP A 52 15.28 2.83 -7.62
C ASP A 52 13.81 2.43 -7.84
N GLU A 53 12.93 2.64 -6.84
CA GLU A 53 11.50 2.41 -6.95
C GLU A 53 10.77 3.63 -7.53
N ASN A 54 11.08 4.00 -8.77
CA ASN A 54 10.23 4.90 -9.55
C ASN A 54 9.12 4.06 -10.19
N ALA A 55 7.95 4.02 -9.55
CA ALA A 55 6.76 3.44 -10.15
C ALA A 55 6.41 4.24 -11.42
N LEU A 56 6.25 3.53 -12.55
CA LEU A 56 5.69 4.09 -13.77
C LEU A 56 4.21 4.31 -13.51
N TYR A 57 3.81 5.58 -13.36
CA TYR A 57 2.41 5.97 -13.36
C TYR A 57 1.75 5.42 -14.64
N GLN A 58 0.80 4.52 -14.50
CA GLN A 58 -0.07 4.09 -15.61
C GLN A 58 -1.44 4.73 -15.40
N GLU A 59 -1.79 5.68 -16.27
CA GLU A 59 -3.20 6.06 -16.46
C GLU A 59 -3.90 4.84 -17.05
N VAL A 60 -4.78 4.22 -16.27
CA VAL A 60 -5.79 3.30 -16.79
C VAL A 60 -6.97 4.14 -17.22
N ASP A 61 -7.23 4.21 -18.52
CA ASP A 61 -8.40 4.87 -19.07
C ASP A 61 -9.65 4.10 -18.60
N GLU A 62 -10.61 4.80 -17.97
CA GLU A 62 -11.86 4.20 -17.50
C GLU A 62 -12.66 3.54 -18.65
N ALA A 63 -12.36 3.86 -19.92
CA ALA A 63 -12.98 3.28 -21.10
C ALA A 63 -12.67 1.78 -21.32
N ASP A 64 -11.59 1.24 -20.74
CA ASP A 64 -11.20 -0.17 -20.95
C ASP A 64 -11.98 -1.18 -20.08
N HIS A 65 -12.90 -0.72 -19.22
CA HIS A 65 -13.64 -1.58 -18.28
C HIS A 65 -15.04 -2.04 -18.79
N HIS A 66 -15.35 -1.89 -20.08
CA HIS A 66 -16.59 -2.40 -20.67
C HIS A 66 -16.34 -3.13 -22.00
N SER A 67 -15.81 -4.35 -21.91
CA SER A 67 -15.97 -5.35 -22.98
C SER A 67 -16.00 -6.76 -22.40
N TYR A 68 -17.18 -7.20 -21.93
CA TYR A 68 -18.00 -8.31 -22.49
C TYR A 68 -19.02 -8.79 -21.44
#